data_AF-A0A2M7WWT6-F1
#
_entry.id   AF-A0A2M7WWT6-F1
#
_cell.length_a   1.000
_cell.length_b   1.000
_cell.length_c   1.000
_cell.angle_alpha   90.00
_cell.angle_beta   90.00
_cell.angle_gamma   90.00
#
_symmetry.space_group_name_H-M   'P 1'
#
loop_
_entity.id
_entity.type
_entity.pdbx_description
1 polymer ?
#
loop_
_entity_poly.entity_id
_entity_poly.type
_entity_poly.pdbx_seq_one_letter_code
_entity_poly.pdbx_strand_id
1 'polypeptide(L)'
;ELSALVGSAALPVDRSHRAHRFRARARRALAAQPAAARARIDAYRDGVNAGLAALSARPWEYLLLRSRPAPWRSEDSALVVFAMFFDLNSNGANLRELNVARLRAVLPEALVAFLLQPGSEWDAPCVAPRCHRDRCPPPKCLICAAIATRCRPPPAVMPRWIPRIWGSAPAAINSPLPVR
;
A
#
# COMPACT_ATOMS: atom_id res chain seq x y z
N GLU A 1 -14.56 -2.18 7.76
CA GLU A 1 -15.70 -1.62 8.51
C GLU A 1 -15.26 -0.38 9.31
N LEU A 2 -14.23 0.33 8.85
CA LEU A 2 -13.66 1.49 9.52
C LEU A 2 -14.60 2.70 9.45
N SER A 3 -15.35 2.84 8.36
CA SER A 3 -16.26 3.98 8.21
C SER A 3 -17.42 3.96 9.21
N ALA A 4 -17.70 2.81 9.82
CA ALA A 4 -18.68 2.70 10.90
C ALA A 4 -18.18 3.33 12.21
N LEU A 5 -16.86 3.49 12.38
CA LEU A 5 -16.25 4.06 13.59
C LEU A 5 -15.80 5.51 13.37
N VAL A 6 -15.19 5.82 12.23
CA VAL A 6 -14.58 7.14 11.95
C VAL A 6 -15.30 7.92 10.84
N GLY A 7 -16.43 7.42 10.36
CA GLY A 7 -17.28 8.10 9.40
C GLY A 7 -16.80 8.02 7.94
N SER A 8 -17.30 8.94 7.12
CA SER A 8 -17.19 8.88 5.66
C SER A 8 -15.74 8.90 5.13
N ALA A 9 -14.81 9.47 5.90
CA ALA A 9 -13.39 9.53 5.54
C ALA A 9 -12.77 8.14 5.28
N ALA A 10 -13.25 7.10 5.97
CA ALA A 10 -12.74 5.74 5.79
C ALA A 10 -13.49 4.91 4.72
N LEU A 11 -14.50 5.48 4.05
CA LEU A 11 -15.24 4.79 2.99
C LEU A 11 -14.38 4.31 1.81
N PRO A 12 -13.36 5.06 1.33
CA PRO A 12 -12.51 4.58 0.25
C PRO A 12 -11.76 3.30 0.62
N VAL A 13 -11.23 3.24 1.84
CA VAL A 13 -10.53 2.07 2.39
C VAL A 13 -11.49 0.89 2.48
N ASP A 14 -12.65 1.08 3.12
CA ASP A 14 -13.66 0.03 3.26
C ASP A 14 -14.14 -0.51 1.90
N ARG A 15 -14.32 0.35 0.89
CA ARG A 15 -14.68 -0.05 -0.46
C ARG A 15 -13.60 -0.90 -1.12
N SER A 16 -12.33 -0.48 -1.00
CA SER A 16 -11.20 -1.26 -1.53
C SER A 16 -11.12 -2.65 -0.89
N HIS A 17 -11.26 -2.72 0.43
CA HIS A 17 -11.19 -3.98 1.18
C HIS A 17 -12.38 -4.90 0.92
N ARG A 18 -13.55 -4.34 0.62
CA ARG A 18 -14.78 -5.12 0.39
C ARG A 18 -14.68 -6.04 -0.83
N ALA A 19 -13.93 -5.65 -1.86
CA ALA A 19 -13.65 -6.51 -3.02
C ALA A 19 -12.95 -7.83 -2.61
N HIS A 20 -12.19 -7.81 -1.51
CA HIS A 20 -11.50 -8.99 -1.01
C HIS A 20 -12.37 -9.90 -0.13
N ARG A 21 -13.60 -9.51 0.23
CA ARG A 21 -14.53 -10.34 1.02
C ARG A 21 -13.86 -11.07 2.21
N PHE A 22 -12.97 -10.38 2.93
CA PHE A 22 -12.06 -11.01 3.89
C PHE A 22 -12.78 -11.87 4.93
N ARG A 23 -13.95 -11.44 5.41
CA ARG A 23 -14.72 -12.22 6.40
C ARG A 23 -15.16 -13.59 5.87
N ALA A 24 -15.56 -13.68 4.60
CA ALA A 24 -15.88 -14.97 3.98
C ALA A 24 -14.63 -15.85 3.83
N ARG A 25 -13.48 -15.25 3.48
CA ARG A 25 -12.19 -15.95 3.35
C ARG A 25 -11.67 -16.44 4.70
N ALA A 26 -11.78 -15.63 5.74
CA ALA A 26 -11.40 -15.98 7.11
C ALA A 26 -12.21 -17.17 7.61
N ARG A 27 -13.54 -17.14 7.45
CA ARG A 27 -14.41 -18.26 7.80
C ARG A 27 -14.03 -19.55 7.07
N ARG A 28 -13.79 -19.47 5.76
CA ARG A 28 -13.37 -20.64 4.97
C ARG A 28 -12.00 -21.17 5.43
N ALA A 29 -11.05 -20.27 5.70
CA ALA A 29 -9.72 -20.64 6.17
C ALA A 29 -9.80 -21.35 7.52
N LEU A 30 -10.57 -20.82 8.47
CA LEU A 30 -10.80 -21.44 9.78
C LEU A 30 -11.52 -22.79 9.65
N ALA A 31 -12.51 -22.88 8.76
CA ALA A 31 -13.23 -24.12 8.47
C ALA A 31 -12.31 -25.24 7.91
N ALA A 32 -11.21 -24.86 7.24
CA ALA A 32 -10.22 -25.80 6.71
C ALA A 32 -9.11 -26.17 7.70
N GLN A 33 -9.00 -25.50 8.85
CA GLN A 33 -7.97 -25.81 9.85
C GLN A 33 -8.24 -27.12 10.60
N PRO A 34 -7.20 -27.86 11.02
CA PRO A 34 -7.34 -28.99 11.93
C PRO A 34 -8.06 -28.60 13.23
N ALA A 35 -8.80 -29.53 13.82
CA ALA A 35 -9.60 -29.28 15.02
C ALA A 35 -8.78 -28.68 16.16
N ALA A 36 -7.56 -29.17 16.40
CA ALA A 36 -6.67 -28.65 17.44
C ALA A 36 -6.25 -27.19 17.19
N ALA A 37 -6.03 -26.79 15.93
CA ALA A 37 -5.72 -25.41 15.59
C ALA A 37 -6.94 -24.50 15.76
N ARG A 38 -8.13 -24.96 15.37
CA ARG A 38 -9.39 -24.23 15.58
C ARG A 38 -9.69 -24.02 17.06
N ALA A 39 -9.50 -25.06 17.88
CA ALA A 39 -9.71 -24.99 19.33
C ALA A 39 -8.85 -23.91 20.00
N ARG A 40 -7.59 -23.72 19.55
CA ARG A 40 -6.72 -22.64 20.05
C ARG A 40 -7.28 -21.25 19.70
N ILE A 41 -7.83 -21.09 18.50
CA ILE A 41 -8.41 -19.81 18.06
C ILE A 41 -9.71 -19.53 18.82
N ASP A 42 -10.52 -20.56 19.06
CA ASP A 42 -11.73 -20.44 19.86
C ASP A 42 -11.41 -20.07 21.33
N ALA A 43 -10.38 -20.69 21.92
CA ALA A 43 -9.91 -20.32 23.25
C ALA A 43 -9.40 -18.86 23.32
N TYR A 44 -8.71 -18.39 22.27
CA TYR A 44 -8.29 -16.99 22.17
C TYR A 44 -9.51 -16.05 22.12
N ARG A 45 -10.50 -16.35 21.27
CA ARG A 45 -11.77 -15.61 21.21
C ARG A 45 -12.44 -15.53 22.59
N ASP A 46 -12.51 -16.65 23.29
CA ASP A 46 -13.18 -16.74 24.59
C ASP A 46 -12.43 -15.91 25.64
N GLY A 47 -11.08 -15.95 25.64
CA GLY A 47 -10.26 -15.10 26.49
C GLY A 47 -10.44 -13.60 26.24
N VAL A 48 -10.49 -13.19 24.97
CA VAL A 48 -10.76 -11.78 24.60
C VAL A 48 -12.14 -11.34 25.09
N ASN A 49 -13.16 -12.19 24.91
CA ASN A 49 -14.53 -11.88 25.34
C ASN A 49 -14.67 -11.86 26.86
N ALA A 50 -13.99 -12.76 27.58
CA ALA A 50 -13.93 -12.74 29.04
C ALA A 50 -13.25 -11.46 29.54
N GLY A 51 -12.13 -11.04 28.93
CA GLY A 51 -11.46 -9.79 29.24
C GLY A 51 -12.37 -8.58 28.98
N LEU A 52 -13.10 -8.57 27.86
CA LEU A 52 -14.06 -7.52 27.53
C LEU A 52 -15.17 -7.41 28.58
N ALA A 53 -15.71 -8.54 29.06
CA ALA A 53 -16.74 -8.58 30.08
C ALA A 53 -16.23 -8.18 31.48
N ALA A 54 -14.94 -8.39 31.75
CA ALA A 54 -14.30 -8.04 33.03
C ALA A 54 -13.95 -6.55 33.18
N LEU A 55 -14.02 -5.76 32.10
CA LEU A 55 -13.71 -4.33 32.15
C LEU A 55 -14.78 -3.56 32.95
N SER A 56 -14.35 -2.86 34.00
CA SER A 56 -15.22 -1.99 34.82
C SER A 56 -15.71 -0.76 34.06
N ALA A 57 -14.97 -0.32 33.05
CA ALA A 57 -15.32 0.79 32.18
C ALA A 57 -14.81 0.54 30.75
N ARG A 58 -15.46 1.18 29.77
CA ARG A 58 -15.00 1.16 28.38
C ARG A 58 -13.68 1.91 28.25
N PRO A 59 -12.72 1.42 27.46
CA PRO A 59 -11.51 2.18 27.12
C PRO A 59 -11.87 3.54 26.51
N TRP A 60 -11.03 4.54 26.75
CA TRP A 60 -11.35 5.93 26.44
C TRP A 60 -11.52 6.17 24.93
N GLU A 61 -10.86 5.40 24.07
CA GLU A 61 -10.99 5.45 22.61
C GLU A 61 -12.44 5.17 22.18
N TYR A 62 -13.09 4.21 22.84
CA TYR A 62 -14.50 3.90 22.62
C TYR A 62 -15.43 4.99 23.16
N LEU A 63 -15.03 5.71 24.21
CA LEU A 63 -15.78 6.87 24.72
C LEU A 63 -15.71 8.04 23.72
N LEU A 64 -14.52 8.34 23.20
CA LEU A 64 -14.29 9.37 22.19
C LEU A 64 -15.11 9.09 20.92
N LEU A 65 -15.07 7.85 20.43
CA LEU A 65 -15.79 7.41 19.23
C LEU A 65 -17.28 7.16 19.46
N ARG A 66 -17.75 7.27 20.71
CA ARG A 66 -19.13 6.97 21.14
C ARG A 66 -19.60 5.57 20.69
N SER A 67 -18.69 4.62 20.56
CA SER A 67 -18.94 3.27 20.02
C SER A 67 -18.76 2.21 21.10
N ARG A 68 -19.54 1.12 21.04
CA ARG A 68 -19.38 -0.01 21.98
C ARG A 68 -18.57 -1.13 21.30
N PRO A 69 -17.58 -1.71 22.00
CA PRO A 69 -16.87 -2.89 21.48
C PRO A 69 -17.85 -4.04 21.25
N ALA A 70 -17.75 -4.67 20.08
CA ALA A 70 -18.51 -5.87 19.77
C ALA A 70 -17.80 -7.12 20.33
N PRO A 71 -18.53 -8.20 20.65
CA PRO A 71 -17.92 -9.48 20.99
C PRO A 71 -17.03 -9.97 19.86
N TRP A 72 -15.83 -10.41 20.23
CA TRP A 72 -14.85 -10.99 19.32
C TRP A 72 -15.37 -12.33 18.79
N ARG A 73 -15.15 -12.57 17.50
CA ARG A 73 -15.43 -13.85 16.84
C ARG A 73 -14.13 -14.53 16.42
N SER A 74 -14.16 -15.85 16.25
CA SER A 74 -12.97 -16.60 15.85
C SER A 74 -12.40 -16.09 14.52
N GLU A 75 -13.26 -15.69 13.56
CA GLU A 75 -12.81 -15.10 12.30
C GLU A 75 -12.07 -13.77 12.45
N ASP A 76 -12.32 -13.00 13.51
CA ASP A 76 -11.71 -11.69 13.69
C ASP A 76 -10.20 -11.80 13.95
N SER A 77 -9.74 -12.90 14.58
CA SER A 77 -8.31 -13.20 14.72
C SER A 77 -7.60 -13.34 13.37
N ALA A 78 -8.24 -13.98 12.39
CA ALA A 78 -7.70 -14.08 11.03
C ALA A 78 -7.80 -12.74 10.28
N LEU A 79 -8.85 -11.95 10.54
CA LEU A 79 -9.01 -10.63 9.93
C LEU A 79 -7.92 -9.65 10.38
N VAL A 80 -7.46 -9.71 11.63
CA VAL A 80 -6.31 -8.92 12.10
C VAL A 80 -5.06 -9.23 11.27
N VAL A 81 -4.78 -10.51 11.02
CA VAL A 81 -3.62 -10.92 10.22
C VAL A 81 -3.76 -10.45 8.77
N PHE A 82 -4.96 -10.51 8.19
CA PHE A 82 -5.20 -9.97 6.85
C PHE A 82 -5.03 -8.46 6.78
N ALA A 83 -5.48 -7.71 7.79
CA ALA A 83 -5.25 -6.27 7.86
C ALA A 83 -3.75 -5.97 7.91
N MET A 84 -3.00 -6.63 8.80
CA MET A 84 -1.54 -6.48 8.91
C MET A 84 -0.83 -6.80 7.59
N PHE A 85 -1.22 -7.88 6.91
CA PHE A 85 -0.64 -8.22 5.61
C PHE A 85 -0.86 -7.11 4.59
N PHE A 86 -2.06 -6.53 4.54
CA PHE A 86 -2.37 -5.44 3.60
C PHE A 86 -1.58 -4.17 3.92
N ASP A 87 -1.47 -3.80 5.20
CA ASP A 87 -0.69 -2.63 5.62
C ASP A 87 0.79 -2.77 5.23
N LEU A 88 1.35 -3.98 5.36
CA LEU A 88 2.74 -4.26 4.98
C LEU A 88 2.97 -4.38 3.46
N ASN A 89 1.93 -4.66 2.68
CA ASN A 89 2.05 -4.97 1.24
C ASN A 89 1.32 -3.95 0.36
N SER A 90 1.41 -2.65 0.70
CA SER A 90 0.82 -1.56 -0.08
C SER A 90 -0.67 -1.77 -0.38
N ASN A 91 -1.42 -2.15 0.65
CA ASN A 91 -2.84 -2.46 0.57
C ASN A 91 -3.20 -3.52 -0.50
N GLY A 92 -2.28 -4.46 -0.75
CA GLY A 92 -2.45 -5.54 -1.73
C GLY A 92 -2.42 -5.07 -3.19
N ALA A 93 -2.02 -3.82 -3.47
CA ALA A 93 -2.00 -3.29 -4.83
C ALA A 93 -0.95 -3.97 -5.72
N ASN A 94 0.09 -4.56 -5.11
CA ASN A 94 1.16 -5.31 -5.78
C ASN A 94 1.69 -4.64 -7.06
N LEU A 95 1.95 -3.32 -6.98
CA LEU A 95 2.28 -2.49 -8.14
C LEU A 95 3.72 -2.63 -8.63
N ARG A 96 4.56 -3.38 -7.90
CA ARG A 96 5.99 -3.56 -8.19
C ARG A 96 6.21 -3.98 -9.64
N GLU A 97 5.57 -5.08 -10.06
CA GLU A 97 5.74 -5.64 -11.40
C GLU A 97 5.21 -4.70 -12.49
N LEU A 98 4.09 -4.04 -12.25
CA LEU A 98 3.54 -3.05 -13.18
C LEU A 98 4.50 -1.85 -13.35
N ASN A 99 5.10 -1.37 -12.25
CA ASN A 99 6.05 -0.28 -12.29
C ASN A 99 7.37 -0.70 -12.95
N VAL A 100 7.84 -1.93 -12.73
CA VAL A 100 8.99 -2.51 -13.43
C VAL A 100 8.73 -2.60 -14.94
N ALA A 101 7.55 -3.06 -15.34
CA ALA A 101 7.16 -3.11 -16.75
C ALA A 101 7.12 -1.72 -17.38
N ARG A 102 6.62 -0.72 -16.66
CA ARG A 102 6.62 0.69 -17.11
C ARG A 102 8.04 1.25 -17.27
N LEU A 103 8.95 0.95 -16.35
CA LEU A 103 10.36 1.37 -16.47
C LEU A 103 10.99 0.80 -17.74
N ARG A 104 10.80 -0.51 -17.99
CA ARG A 104 11.29 -1.19 -19.20
C ARG A 104 10.69 -0.63 -20.50
N ALA A 105 9.46 -0.12 -20.46
CA ALA A 105 8.79 0.41 -21.64
C ALA A 105 9.25 1.83 -22.04
N VAL A 106 9.75 2.62 -21.09
CA VAL A 106 10.02 4.06 -21.30
C VAL A 106 11.50 4.41 -21.24
N LEU A 107 12.30 3.66 -20.48
CA LEU A 107 13.71 3.98 -20.25
C LEU A 107 14.64 3.12 -21.10
N PRO A 108 15.81 3.65 -21.50
CA PRO A 108 16.88 2.84 -22.10
C PRO A 108 17.31 1.71 -21.15
N GLU A 109 17.65 0.55 -21.71
CA GLU A 109 18.01 -0.66 -20.95
C GLU A 109 19.11 -0.40 -19.91
N ALA A 110 20.14 0.38 -20.27
CA ALA A 110 21.22 0.72 -19.34
C ALA A 110 20.74 1.43 -18.07
N LEU A 111 19.71 2.28 -18.19
CA LEU A 111 19.12 2.98 -17.05
C LEU A 111 18.18 2.07 -16.25
N VAL A 112 17.44 1.19 -16.93
CA VAL A 112 16.61 0.17 -16.27
C VAL A 112 17.48 -0.75 -15.42
N ALA A 113 18.57 -1.28 -15.98
CA ALA A 113 19.51 -2.15 -15.30
C ALA A 113 20.13 -1.48 -14.07
N PHE A 114 20.40 -0.17 -14.15
CA PHE A 114 20.87 0.61 -13.01
C PHE A 114 19.80 0.78 -11.92
N LEU A 115 18.58 1.17 -12.28
CA LEU A 115 17.51 1.44 -11.31
C LEU A 115 16.96 0.18 -10.64
N LEU A 116 17.04 -0.96 -11.33
CA LEU A 116 16.56 -2.26 -10.83
C LEU A 116 17.70 -3.14 -10.33
N GLN A 117 18.85 -2.56 -9.96
CA GLN A 117 19.96 -3.35 -9.45
C GLN A 117 19.52 -4.22 -8.25
N PRO A 118 19.93 -5.51 -8.24
CA PRO A 118 19.46 -6.46 -7.24
C PRO A 118 20.02 -6.20 -5.84
N GLY A 119 21.13 -5.46 -5.73
CA GLY A 119 21.74 -5.09 -4.46
C GLY A 119 23.09 -4.40 -4.63
N SER A 120 23.69 -3.98 -3.52
CA SER A 120 24.96 -3.26 -3.44
C SER A 120 25.98 -3.95 -2.53
N GLU A 121 27.24 -3.52 -2.58
CA GLU A 121 28.30 -4.01 -1.68
C GLU A 121 28.04 -3.67 -0.20
N TRP A 122 27.15 -2.72 0.07
CA TRP A 122 26.69 -2.34 1.40
C TRP A 122 25.60 -3.25 1.94
N ASP A 123 25.02 -4.10 1.09
CA ASP A 123 23.96 -5.01 1.48
C ASP A 123 24.55 -6.19 2.26
N ALA A 124 23.88 -6.55 3.35
CA ALA A 124 24.24 -7.70 4.19
C ALA A 124 23.11 -8.73 4.19
N PRO A 125 22.88 -9.43 3.06
CA PRO A 125 21.81 -10.43 2.96
C PRO A 125 22.04 -11.58 3.96
N CYS A 126 20.99 -11.95 4.71
CA CYS A 126 21.07 -13.05 5.68
C CYS A 126 21.06 -14.44 5.03
N VAL A 127 20.49 -14.56 3.83
CA VAL A 127 20.24 -15.85 3.15
C VAL A 127 20.93 -15.92 1.78
N ALA A 128 21.38 -14.79 1.23
CA ALA A 128 22.03 -14.73 -0.08
C ALA A 128 23.52 -14.35 0.05
N PRO A 129 24.35 -14.65 -0.96
CA PRO A 129 25.71 -14.13 -1.02
C PRO A 129 25.69 -12.59 -1.09
N ARG A 130 26.73 -11.93 -0.58
CA ARG A 130 26.89 -10.47 -0.75
C ARG A 130 26.93 -10.13 -2.23
N CYS A 131 26.23 -9.06 -2.62
CA CYS A 131 26.33 -8.56 -3.98
C CYS A 131 27.74 -8.05 -4.25
N HIS A 132 28.37 -8.57 -5.30
CA HIS A 132 29.64 -8.04 -5.79
C HIS A 132 29.38 -6.76 -6.58
N ARG A 133 30.34 -5.84 -6.55
CA ARG A 133 30.21 -4.50 -7.11
C ARG A 133 29.98 -4.54 -8.63
N ASP A 134 28.73 -4.43 -9.07
CA ASP A 134 28.39 -4.24 -10.48
C ASP A 134 28.54 -2.77 -10.87
N ARG A 135 29.40 -2.54 -11.87
CA ARG A 135 29.81 -1.21 -12.35
C ARG A 135 28.60 -0.38 -12.73
N CYS A 136 28.53 0.83 -12.17
CA CYS A 136 27.66 1.90 -12.65
C CYS A 136 27.79 2.02 -14.19
N PRO A 137 26.68 2.09 -14.96
CA PRO A 137 26.78 2.25 -16.40
C PRO A 137 27.54 3.55 -16.73
N PRO A 138 28.32 3.56 -17.83
CA PRO A 138 29.13 4.72 -18.18
C PRO A 138 28.26 5.97 -18.35
N PRO A 139 28.77 7.18 -18.01
CA PRO A 139 28.00 8.42 -17.91
C PRO A 139 27.27 8.83 -19.21
N LYS A 140 27.67 8.27 -20.36
CA LYS A 140 27.00 8.48 -21.65
C LYS A 140 25.57 7.92 -21.70
N CYS A 141 25.22 6.97 -20.81
CA CYS A 141 23.87 6.44 -20.67
C CYS A 141 22.96 7.31 -19.77
N LEU A 142 23.53 8.25 -19.01
CA LEU A 142 22.83 9.14 -18.06
C LEU A 142 22.46 10.51 -18.66
N ILE A 143 22.83 10.79 -19.92
CA ILE A 143 22.46 12.06 -20.58
C ILE A 143 20.98 12.00 -20.99
N CYS A 144 20.14 12.59 -20.15
CA CYS A 144 18.70 12.88 -20.36
C CYS A 144 18.40 13.87 -21.51
N ALA A 145 18.96 13.68 -22.70
CA ALA A 145 18.61 14.50 -23.87
C ALA A 145 17.51 13.87 -24.76
N ALA A 146 17.21 12.58 -24.61
CA ALA A 146 16.31 11.87 -25.52
C ALA A 146 14.83 11.78 -25.07
N ILE A 147 14.48 12.23 -23.85
CA ILE A 147 13.07 12.26 -23.41
C ILE A 147 12.30 13.43 -24.05
N ALA A 148 12.99 14.43 -24.60
CA ALA A 148 12.33 15.61 -25.17
C ALA A 148 11.76 15.44 -26.59
N THR A 149 12.19 14.43 -27.38
CA THR A 149 11.93 14.43 -28.84
C THR A 149 11.09 13.27 -29.39
N ARG A 150 10.61 12.33 -28.56
CA ARG A 150 9.71 11.25 -29.04
C ARG A 150 8.32 11.17 -28.40
N CYS A 151 8.03 11.96 -27.37
CA CYS A 151 6.66 12.12 -26.89
C CYS A 151 6.00 13.33 -27.57
N ARG A 152 5.55 13.17 -28.82
CA ARG A 152 4.39 13.97 -29.25
C ARG A 152 3.20 13.30 -28.57
N PRO A 153 2.53 13.91 -27.57
CA PRO A 153 1.33 13.30 -27.02
C PRO A 153 0.33 13.13 -28.16
N PRO A 154 -0.33 11.96 -28.31
CA PRO A 154 -1.51 11.90 -29.18
C PRO A 154 -2.49 12.99 -28.71
N PRO A 155 -3.26 13.62 -29.62
CA PRO A 155 -4.22 14.63 -29.22
C PRO A 155 -5.12 14.05 -28.12
N ALA A 156 -5.16 14.75 -26.99
CA ALA A 156 -5.91 14.31 -25.84
C ALA A 156 -7.39 14.22 -26.20
N VAL A 157 -7.90 13.00 -26.42
CA VAL A 157 -9.33 12.73 -26.33
C VAL A 157 -9.61 12.59 -24.85
N MET A 158 -10.09 13.66 -24.22
CA MET A 158 -10.56 13.62 -22.84
C MET A 158 -11.82 12.75 -22.75
N PRO A 159 -11.82 11.63 -21.99
CA PRO A 159 -13.07 11.01 -21.58
C PRO A 159 -13.79 11.93 -20.59
N ARG A 160 -15.08 12.15 -20.83
CA ARG A 160 -15.96 13.18 -20.26
C ARG A 160 -16.28 13.04 -18.74
N TRP A 161 -15.49 12.29 -17.96
CA TRP A 161 -15.85 11.89 -16.59
C TRP A 161 -14.79 12.13 -15.50
N ILE A 162 -13.82 13.03 -15.68
CA ILE A 162 -12.92 13.45 -14.59
C ILE A 162 -13.39 14.81 -14.04
N PRO A 163 -13.75 14.93 -12.75
CA PRO A 163 -14.05 16.22 -12.15
C PRO A 163 -12.77 17.08 -12.09
N ARG A 164 -12.87 18.35 -12.51
CA ARG A 164 -11.83 19.37 -12.34
C ARG A 164 -11.53 19.58 -10.86
N ILE A 165 -10.43 19.02 -10.35
CA ILE A 165 -10.05 19.15 -8.92
C ILE A 165 -8.82 20.05 -8.71
N TRP A 166 -8.12 20.52 -9.75
CA TRP A 166 -6.98 21.42 -9.54
C TRP A 166 -7.12 22.72 -10.30
N GLY A 167 -7.30 23.79 -9.52
CA GLY A 167 -7.36 25.17 -9.95
C GLY A 167 -6.01 25.68 -10.45
N SER A 168 -6.10 26.73 -11.26
CA SER A 168 -5.07 27.61 -11.80
C SER A 168 -3.72 27.65 -11.06
N ALA A 169 -2.66 27.36 -11.79
CA ALA A 169 -1.27 27.65 -11.43
C ALA A 169 -1.03 29.16 -11.26
N PRO A 170 -0.15 29.61 -10.34
CA PRO A 170 0.40 30.95 -10.41
C PRO A 170 1.61 31.00 -11.37
N ALA A 171 1.68 32.12 -12.08
CA ALA A 171 2.63 32.43 -13.13
C ALA A 171 4.08 32.58 -12.64
N ALA A 172 5.00 32.38 -13.59
CA ALA A 172 6.44 32.49 -13.47
C ALA A 172 6.92 33.85 -12.91
N ILE A 173 7.92 33.79 -12.02
CA ILE A 173 8.78 34.93 -11.66
C ILE A 173 10.21 34.47 -11.89
N ASN A 174 10.82 34.91 -12.99
CA ASN A 174 12.26 34.98 -13.17
C ASN A 174 12.58 36.25 -13.96
N SER A 175 13.37 37.11 -13.34
CA SER A 175 13.63 38.54 -13.61
C SER A 175 14.43 38.81 -14.91
N PRO A 176 14.64 40.10 -15.25
CA PRO A 176 15.96 40.69 -14.95
C PRO A 176 15.91 42.16 -14.45
N LEU A 177 16.81 42.50 -13.53
CA LEU A 177 17.11 43.87 -13.08
C LEU A 177 17.95 44.59 -14.15
N PRO A 178 17.66 45.86 -14.50
CA PRO A 178 18.59 46.68 -15.26
C PRO A 178 19.52 47.47 -14.33
N VAL A 179 20.78 47.47 -14.70
CA VAL A 179 21.85 48.34 -14.19
C VAL A 179 21.56 49.79 -14.60
N ARG A 180 21.54 50.70 -13.61
CA ARG A 180 22.09 52.07 -13.68
C ARG A 180 22.16 52.67 -12.28
#